data_AF-A0A2H5VPM0-F1
#
_entry.id   AF-A0A2H5VPM0-F1
#
_cell.length_a   1.000
_cell.length_b   1.000
_cell.length_c   1.000
_cell.angle_alpha   90.00
_cell.angle_beta   90.00
_cell.angle_gamma   90.00
#
_symmetry.space_group_name_H-M   'P 1'
#
loop_
_entity.id
_entity.type
_entity.pdbx_description
1 polymer ?
#
loop_
_entity_poly.entity_id
_entity_poly.type
_entity_poly.pdbx_seq_one_letter_code
_entity_poly.pdbx_strand_id
1 'polypeptide(L)'
;MPRRKKIQAEEPVLPPSEEPASGYEESVEAYDEVLEEDYYDEDFTVEEEPMDVAEEEADVEEEPVAEAVSEPEEEAVEPVSHRYETRQEMLARLMRRLLAARERVRATLERVRDINGQLRDAGPRPPDRLKEQYQRALAELSAARREENLARAELIQALNWRG
;
A
#
# COMPACT_ATOMS: atom_id res chain seq x y z
N MET A 1 -35.06 11.54 -59.57
CA MET A 1 -35.29 10.49 -58.55
C MET A 1 -34.11 9.53 -58.54
N PRO A 2 -33.25 9.49 -57.50
CA PRO A 2 -32.14 8.55 -57.44
C PRO A 2 -32.56 7.24 -56.77
N ARG A 3 -32.29 6.10 -57.44
CA ARG A 3 -32.58 4.74 -56.96
C ARG A 3 -31.54 4.31 -55.93
N ARG A 4 -31.95 4.05 -54.69
CA ARG A 4 -31.13 3.45 -53.63
C ARG A 4 -30.76 2.00 -54.00
N LYS A 5 -29.47 1.71 -54.10
CA LYS A 5 -28.94 0.33 -54.16
C LYS A 5 -28.99 -0.26 -52.74
N LYS A 6 -29.64 -1.42 -52.58
CA LYS A 6 -29.63 -2.20 -51.33
C LYS A 6 -28.30 -2.96 -51.27
N ILE A 7 -27.52 -2.75 -50.22
CA ILE A 7 -26.34 -3.56 -49.89
C ILE A 7 -26.86 -4.74 -49.07
N GLN A 8 -26.70 -5.96 -49.57
CA GLN A 8 -26.93 -7.18 -48.79
C GLN A 8 -25.75 -7.31 -47.82
N ALA A 9 -26.04 -7.46 -46.53
CA ALA A 9 -25.05 -7.79 -45.51
C ALA A 9 -24.72 -9.28 -45.65
N GLU A 10 -23.47 -9.60 -46.01
CA GLU A 10 -22.95 -10.96 -45.88
C GLU A 10 -22.77 -11.27 -44.39
N GLU A 11 -23.34 -12.40 -43.94
CA GLU A 11 -23.12 -12.92 -42.60
C GLU A 11 -21.66 -13.38 -42.45
N PRO A 12 -20.97 -13.08 -41.33
CA PRO A 12 -19.61 -13.54 -41.12
C PRO A 12 -19.60 -15.05 -40.82
N VAL A 13 -18.98 -15.83 -41.70
CA VAL A 13 -18.69 -17.25 -41.50
C VAL A 13 -17.65 -17.38 -40.37
N LEU A 14 -18.02 -18.03 -39.28
CA LEU A 14 -17.09 -18.36 -38.20
C LEU A 14 -16.15 -19.50 -38.64
N PRO A 15 -14.85 -19.43 -38.32
CA PRO A 15 -13.95 -20.56 -38.54
C PRO A 15 -14.36 -21.76 -37.66
N PRO A 16 -14.13 -23.01 -38.12
CA PRO A 16 -14.42 -24.19 -37.32
C PRO A 16 -13.51 -24.25 -36.08
N SER A 17 -14.10 -24.66 -34.96
CA SER A 17 -13.46 -24.89 -33.66
C SER A 17 -12.26 -25.83 -33.77
N GLU A 18 -11.07 -25.39 -33.36
CA GLU A 18 -9.90 -26.25 -33.17
C GLU A 18 -10.13 -27.22 -31.98
N GLU A 19 -9.61 -28.44 -32.11
CA GLU A 19 -9.74 -29.56 -31.17
C GLU A 19 -9.06 -29.28 -29.81
N PRO A 20 -9.48 -29.94 -28.71
CA PRO A 20 -8.88 -29.71 -27.40
C PRO A 20 -7.43 -30.21 -27.32
N ALA A 21 -6.57 -29.35 -26.79
CA ALA A 21 -5.15 -29.57 -26.55
C ALA A 21 -4.87 -30.90 -25.80
N SER A 22 -3.89 -31.65 -26.32
CA SER A 22 -3.34 -32.87 -25.72
C SER A 22 -2.90 -32.63 -24.27
N GLY A 23 -3.35 -33.48 -23.35
CA GLY A 23 -3.04 -33.38 -21.93
C GLY A 23 -1.55 -33.52 -21.64
N TYR A 24 -1.00 -32.54 -20.93
CA TYR A 24 0.31 -32.62 -20.28
C TYR A 24 0.09 -33.32 -18.92
N GLU A 25 0.57 -34.55 -18.78
CA GLU A 25 0.72 -35.18 -17.46
C GLU A 25 2.07 -34.72 -16.89
N GLU A 26 2.04 -33.74 -15.99
CA GLU A 26 3.20 -33.27 -15.24
C GLU A 26 3.36 -34.13 -13.98
N SER A 27 4.39 -34.98 -13.95
CA SER A 27 4.73 -35.76 -12.77
C SER A 27 5.39 -34.86 -11.71
N VAL A 28 4.70 -34.64 -10.60
CA VAL A 28 5.22 -33.87 -9.46
C VAL A 28 6.13 -34.77 -8.62
N GLU A 29 7.44 -34.52 -8.65
CA GLU A 29 8.36 -35.09 -7.66
C GLU A 29 8.14 -34.43 -6.30
N ALA A 30 7.94 -35.24 -5.26
CA ALA A 30 7.83 -34.78 -3.89
C ALA A 30 9.22 -34.33 -3.42
N TYR A 31 9.36 -33.05 -3.03
CA TYR A 31 10.58 -32.54 -2.43
C TYR A 31 10.66 -33.04 -0.97
N ASP A 32 11.74 -33.73 -0.65
CA ASP A 32 12.09 -34.12 0.71
C ASP A 32 12.17 -32.89 1.63
N GLU A 33 11.53 -32.99 2.79
CA GLU A 33 11.47 -31.99 3.84
C GLU A 33 12.88 -31.68 4.36
N VAL A 34 13.38 -30.48 4.04
CA VAL A 34 14.61 -29.95 4.65
C VAL A 34 14.27 -29.50 6.07
N LEU A 35 14.72 -30.28 7.04
CA LEU A 35 14.61 -30.04 8.48
C LEU A 35 15.36 -28.73 8.84
N GLU A 36 14.63 -27.67 9.19
CA GLU A 36 15.18 -26.43 9.75
C GLU A 36 15.22 -26.53 11.28
N GLU A 37 16.29 -27.07 11.84
CA GLU A 37 16.59 -26.95 13.27
C GLU A 37 18.07 -26.55 13.45
N ASP A 38 18.31 -25.57 14.33
CA ASP A 38 19.60 -25.13 14.88
C ASP A 38 20.33 -23.95 14.20
N TYR A 39 19.79 -22.73 14.24
CA TYR A 39 20.62 -21.54 13.95
C TYR A 39 20.45 -20.29 14.82
N TYR A 40 19.85 -20.37 16.02
CA TYR A 40 19.90 -19.23 16.95
C TYR A 40 19.86 -19.68 18.41
N ASP A 41 20.94 -20.30 18.88
CA ASP A 41 21.25 -20.35 20.29
C ASP A 41 22.56 -19.58 20.55
N GLU A 42 22.42 -18.59 21.44
CA GLU A 42 23.48 -18.04 22.31
C GLU A 42 24.57 -17.18 21.63
N ASP A 43 24.40 -15.84 21.61
CA ASP A 43 25.51 -14.84 21.69
C ASP A 43 25.04 -13.36 21.67
N PHE A 44 23.98 -12.99 22.41
CA PHE A 44 23.62 -11.56 22.57
C PHE A 44 23.51 -11.15 24.04
N THR A 45 24.65 -11.14 24.73
CA THR A 45 24.82 -10.43 26.02
C THR A 45 25.19 -8.98 25.75
N VAL A 46 24.22 -8.06 25.91
CA VAL A 46 24.46 -6.61 25.93
C VAL A 46 24.97 -6.24 27.32
N GLU A 47 26.22 -5.83 27.43
CA GLU A 47 26.72 -5.16 28.64
C GLU A 47 26.12 -3.74 28.70
N GLU A 48 25.26 -3.49 29.69
CA GLU A 48 24.71 -2.16 29.98
C GLU A 48 25.78 -1.28 30.64
N GLU A 49 26.24 -0.24 29.94
CA GLU A 49 27.09 0.81 30.49
C GLU A 49 26.21 1.88 31.16
N PRO A 50 26.42 2.23 32.44
CA PRO A 50 25.61 3.25 33.11
C PRO A 50 26.03 4.65 32.65
N MET A 51 25.13 5.35 31.96
CA MET A 51 25.32 6.74 31.55
C MET A 51 25.00 7.68 32.72
N ASP A 52 26.04 8.27 33.31
CA ASP A 52 25.94 9.32 34.34
C ASP A 52 25.21 10.56 33.77
N VAL A 53 24.02 10.85 34.30
CA VAL A 53 23.27 12.07 34.00
C VAL A 53 23.73 13.14 34.98
N ALA A 54 24.63 14.02 34.53
CA ALA A 54 24.96 15.23 35.26
C ALA A 54 23.81 16.24 35.13
N GLU A 55 23.10 16.46 36.23
CA GLU A 55 22.23 17.61 36.45
C GLU A 55 23.10 18.88 36.47
N GLU A 56 22.81 19.86 35.61
CA GLU A 56 23.32 21.22 35.80
C GLU A 56 22.18 22.21 35.63
N GLU A 57 22.05 23.05 36.66
CA GLU A 57 20.94 23.91 37.00
C GLU A 57 20.72 25.05 36.00
N ALA A 58 19.45 25.37 35.77
CA ALA A 58 19.04 26.59 35.11
C ALA A 58 19.14 27.76 36.09
N ASP A 59 19.95 28.77 35.76
CA ASP A 59 19.95 30.06 36.45
C ASP A 59 19.40 31.16 35.53
N VAL A 60 18.62 32.04 36.13
CA VAL A 60 17.67 32.98 35.55
C VAL A 60 18.31 34.37 35.51
N GLU A 61 18.26 35.07 34.38
CA GLU A 61 18.33 36.54 34.37
C GLU A 61 17.15 37.13 33.57
N GLU A 62 16.32 37.88 34.31
CA GLU A 62 15.19 38.68 33.85
C GLU A 62 15.66 39.98 33.17
N GLU A 63 14.96 40.44 32.14
CA GLU A 63 14.67 41.87 31.97
C GLU A 63 13.23 42.07 31.45
N PRO A 64 12.48 43.06 31.97
CA PRO A 64 11.05 43.23 31.69
C PRO A 64 10.80 44.23 30.57
N VAL A 65 10.10 43.82 29.52
CA VAL A 65 9.48 44.76 28.57
C VAL A 65 7.99 44.53 28.57
N ALA A 66 7.30 45.39 29.32
CA ALA A 66 5.87 45.53 29.27
C ALA A 66 5.48 46.13 27.91
N GLU A 67 4.85 45.34 27.05
CA GLU A 67 4.10 45.88 25.91
C GLU A 67 2.83 45.04 25.70
N ALA A 68 1.72 45.62 26.16
CA ALA A 68 0.32 45.31 25.88
C ALA A 68 0.01 43.89 25.35
N VAL A 69 -0.17 42.94 26.26
CA VAL A 69 -0.91 41.70 25.96
C VAL A 69 -2.37 42.10 25.80
N SER A 70 -2.80 42.34 24.57
CA SER A 70 -4.20 42.20 24.20
C SER A 70 -4.61 40.77 24.55
N GLU A 71 -5.54 40.61 25.50
CA GLU A 71 -6.21 39.35 25.77
C GLU A 71 -6.63 38.75 24.42
N PRO A 72 -6.11 37.59 23.99
CA PRO A 72 -6.82 36.85 22.97
C PRO A 72 -8.14 36.49 23.64
N GLU A 73 -9.25 37.01 23.09
CA GLU A 73 -10.58 36.51 23.41
C GLU A 73 -10.46 34.98 23.44
N GLU A 74 -10.74 34.37 24.59
CA GLU A 74 -10.88 32.93 24.71
C GLU A 74 -12.00 32.56 23.73
N GLU A 75 -11.63 32.24 22.50
CA GLU A 75 -12.48 31.59 21.52
C GLU A 75 -12.85 30.30 22.22
N ALA A 76 -14.03 30.30 22.85
CA ALA A 76 -14.59 29.15 23.51
C ALA A 76 -14.62 28.05 22.46
N VAL A 77 -13.61 27.18 22.51
CA VAL A 77 -13.54 25.99 21.68
C VAL A 77 -14.75 25.18 22.11
N GLU A 78 -15.85 25.33 21.37
CA GLU A 78 -17.05 24.56 21.61
C GLU A 78 -16.60 23.11 21.72
N PRO A 79 -16.97 22.39 22.79
CA PRO A 79 -16.55 21.01 22.95
C PRO A 79 -17.06 20.27 21.72
N VAL A 80 -16.13 19.90 20.84
CA VAL A 80 -16.43 19.14 19.63
C VAL A 80 -17.09 17.86 20.11
N SER A 81 -18.42 17.83 20.08
CA SER A 81 -19.17 16.69 20.54
C SER A 81 -18.66 15.49 19.76
N HIS A 82 -18.00 14.55 20.45
CA HIS A 82 -17.56 13.31 19.87
C HIS A 82 -18.83 12.54 19.47
N ARG A 83 -19.29 12.75 18.24
CA ARG A 83 -20.38 11.96 17.68
C ARG A 83 -19.85 10.54 17.58
N TYR A 84 -20.42 9.65 18.40
CA TYR A 84 -20.16 8.22 18.28
C TYR A 84 -20.54 7.80 16.85
N GLU A 85 -19.55 7.33 16.09
CA GLU A 85 -19.74 6.88 14.71
C GLU A 85 -20.73 5.70 14.73
N THR A 86 -21.80 5.80 13.94
CA THR A 86 -22.72 4.66 13.79
C THR A 86 -22.01 3.51 13.09
N ARG A 87 -22.50 2.28 13.29
CA ARG A 87 -21.93 1.10 12.60
C ARG A 87 -21.92 1.28 11.07
N GLN A 88 -22.95 1.92 10.50
CA GLN A 88 -23.03 2.16 9.06
C GLN A 88 -21.98 3.17 8.58
N GLU A 89 -21.77 4.25 9.34
CA GLU A 89 -20.74 5.25 9.02
C GLU A 89 -19.33 4.64 9.09
N MET A 90 -19.06 3.85 10.13
CA MET A 90 -17.80 3.12 10.29
C MET A 90 -17.54 2.19 9.10
N LEU A 91 -18.52 1.38 8.71
CA LEU A 91 -18.39 0.49 7.55
C LEU A 91 -18.19 1.27 6.25
N ALA A 92 -18.91 2.38 6.05
CA ALA A 92 -18.76 3.23 4.87
C ALA A 92 -17.36 3.89 4.81
N ARG A 93 -16.81 4.31 5.95
CA ARG A 93 -15.43 4.83 6.06
C ARG A 93 -14.40 3.75 5.73
N LEU A 94 -14.55 2.54 6.28
CA LEU A 94 -13.65 1.42 6.00
C LEU A 94 -13.71 0.98 4.53
N MET A 95 -14.90 0.93 3.92
CA MET A 95 -15.04 0.65 2.48
C MET A 95 -14.35 1.72 1.62
N ARG A 96 -14.52 3.01 1.92
CA ARG A 96 -13.82 4.09 1.21
C ARG A 96 -12.31 3.97 1.34
N ARG A 97 -11.82 3.65 2.54
CA ARG A 97 -10.38 3.41 2.78
C ARG A 97 -9.87 2.24 1.94
N LEU A 98 -10.59 1.12 1.88
CA LEU A 98 -10.22 -0.04 1.06
C LEU A 98 -10.18 0.30 -0.43
N LEU A 99 -11.17 1.04 -0.93
CA LEU A 99 -11.20 1.46 -2.34
C LEU A 99 -10.01 2.35 -2.67
N ALA A 100 -9.70 3.34 -1.83
CA ALA A 100 -8.53 4.20 -2.00
C ALA A 100 -7.21 3.40 -1.96
N ALA A 101 -7.08 2.42 -1.05
CA ALA A 101 -5.90 1.56 -0.99
C ALA A 101 -5.74 0.72 -2.27
N ARG A 102 -6.84 0.19 -2.84
CA ARG A 102 -6.82 -0.53 -4.12
C ARG A 102 -6.41 0.34 -5.28
N GLU A 103 -6.88 1.59 -5.33
CA GLU A 103 -6.48 2.55 -6.34
C GLU A 103 -4.98 2.86 -6.25
N ARG A 104 -4.43 3.02 -5.04
CA ARG A 104 -2.97 3.18 -4.83
C ARG A 104 -2.19 1.96 -5.30
N VAL A 105 -2.65 0.74 -5.03
CA VAL A 105 -2.03 -0.49 -5.54
C VAL A 105 -2.04 -0.51 -7.07
N ARG A 106 -3.13 -0.12 -7.71
CA ARG A 106 -3.21 -0.06 -9.18
C ARG A 106 -2.23 0.97 -9.75
N ALA A 107 -2.20 2.18 -9.18
CA ALA A 107 -1.31 3.25 -9.63
C ALA A 107 0.19 2.88 -9.45
N THR A 108 0.54 2.26 -8.32
CA THR A 108 1.92 1.79 -8.09
C THR A 108 2.29 0.62 -9.00
N LEU A 109 1.37 -0.30 -9.28
CA LEU A 109 1.59 -1.37 -10.26
C LEU A 109 1.84 -0.83 -11.67
N GLU A 110 1.06 0.17 -12.09
CA GLU A 110 1.23 0.83 -13.39
C GLU A 110 2.61 1.47 -13.48
N ARG A 111 3.01 2.25 -12.46
CA ARG A 111 4.37 2.81 -12.37
C ARG A 111 5.47 1.75 -12.45
N VAL A 112 5.33 0.63 -11.74
CA VAL A 112 6.29 -0.48 -11.80
C VAL A 112 6.38 -1.06 -13.22
N ARG A 113 5.24 -1.21 -13.91
CA ARG A 113 5.20 -1.70 -15.30
C ARG A 113 5.88 -0.73 -16.25
N ASP A 114 5.66 0.57 -16.10
CA ASP A 114 6.28 1.60 -16.93
C ASP A 114 7.80 1.60 -16.76
N ILE A 115 8.29 1.56 -15.52
CA ILE A 115 9.73 1.50 -15.24
C ILE A 115 10.33 0.18 -15.75
N ASN A 116 9.60 -0.94 -15.63
CA ASN A 116 10.03 -2.22 -16.19
C ASN A 116 10.15 -2.15 -17.73
N GLY A 117 9.19 -1.48 -18.40
CA GLY A 117 9.27 -1.19 -19.83
C GLY A 117 10.55 -0.42 -20.18
N GLN A 118 10.84 0.67 -19.47
CA GLN A 118 12.06 1.46 -19.65
C GLN A 118 13.34 0.63 -19.41
N LEU A 119 13.35 -0.27 -18.42
CA LEU A 119 14.47 -1.16 -18.15
C LEU A 119 14.72 -2.14 -19.30
N ARG A 120 13.64 -2.66 -19.92
CA ARG A 120 13.74 -3.53 -21.09
C ARG A 120 14.28 -2.77 -22.29
N ASP A 121 13.77 -1.56 -22.52
CA ASP A 121 14.17 -0.71 -23.65
C ASP A 121 15.63 -0.23 -23.55
N ALA A 122 16.13 -0.04 -22.32
CA ALA A 122 17.53 0.30 -22.07
C ALA A 122 18.53 -0.83 -22.38
N GLY A 123 18.05 -2.06 -22.58
CA GLY A 123 18.86 -3.21 -22.98
C GLY A 123 19.73 -3.78 -21.83
N PRO A 124 20.86 -4.44 -22.15
CA PRO A 124 21.60 -5.28 -21.20
C PRO A 124 22.36 -4.52 -20.10
N ARG A 125 22.53 -3.19 -20.24
CA ARG A 125 23.19 -2.35 -19.23
C ARG A 125 22.37 -1.09 -18.95
N PRO A 126 21.24 -1.22 -18.23
CA PRO A 126 20.41 -0.08 -17.88
C PRO A 126 21.15 0.83 -16.87
N PRO A 127 20.85 2.14 -16.86
CA PRO A 127 21.46 3.09 -15.93
C PRO A 127 21.05 2.79 -14.48
N ASP A 128 21.98 2.98 -13.54
CA ASP A 128 21.75 2.60 -12.13
C ASP A 128 20.59 3.37 -11.48
N ARG A 129 20.41 4.65 -11.85
CA ARG A 129 19.25 5.45 -11.43
C ARG A 129 17.92 4.78 -11.78
N LEU A 130 17.82 4.12 -12.93
CA LEU A 130 16.59 3.46 -13.36
C LEU A 130 16.36 2.16 -12.57
N LYS A 131 17.43 1.45 -12.22
CA LYS A 131 17.35 0.28 -11.32
C LYS A 131 16.89 0.69 -9.91
N GLU A 132 17.43 1.79 -9.39
CA GLU A 132 17.02 2.35 -8.09
C GLU A 132 15.55 2.79 -8.10
N GLN A 133 15.11 3.46 -9.17
CA GLN A 133 13.71 3.83 -9.34
C GLN A 133 12.79 2.61 -9.36
N TYR A 134 13.21 1.53 -10.04
CA TYR A 134 12.46 0.28 -10.06
C TYR A 134 12.37 -0.36 -8.67
N GLN A 135 13.49 -0.41 -7.94
CA GLN A 135 13.52 -0.95 -6.57
C GLN A 135 12.64 -0.13 -5.63
N ARG A 136 12.68 1.21 -5.70
CA ARG A 136 11.77 2.09 -4.94
C ARG A 136 10.31 1.83 -5.31
N ALA A 137 9.99 1.71 -6.59
CA ALA A 137 8.62 1.43 -7.03
C ALA A 137 8.12 0.05 -6.55
N LEU A 138 8.99 -0.95 -6.49
CA LEU A 138 8.66 -2.26 -5.89
C LEU A 138 8.42 -2.15 -4.37
N ALA A 139 9.25 -1.37 -3.67
CA ALA A 139 9.06 -1.12 -2.24
C ALA A 139 7.71 -0.40 -1.98
N GLU A 140 7.40 0.64 -2.77
CA GLU A 140 6.11 1.34 -2.73
C GLU A 140 4.93 0.40 -3.00
N LEU A 141 5.04 -0.47 -4.01
CA LEU A 141 4.02 -1.46 -4.32
C LEU A 141 3.80 -2.43 -3.15
N SER A 142 4.87 -2.91 -2.52
CA SER A 142 4.76 -3.80 -1.36
C SER A 142 4.11 -3.10 -0.16
N ALA A 143 4.42 -1.82 0.07
CA ALA A 143 3.76 -1.00 1.09
C ALA A 143 2.27 -0.80 0.79
N ALA A 144 1.92 -0.45 -0.45
CA ALA A 144 0.53 -0.27 -0.86
C ALA A 144 -0.30 -1.57 -0.72
N ARG A 145 0.29 -2.72 -1.05
CA ARG A 145 -0.36 -4.03 -0.85
C ARG A 145 -0.59 -4.36 0.62
N ARG A 146 0.39 -4.05 1.49
CA ARG A 146 0.21 -4.19 2.94
C ARG A 146 -0.93 -3.32 3.45
N GLU A 147 -1.01 -2.07 2.99
CA GLU A 147 -2.12 -1.17 3.36
C GLU A 147 -3.47 -1.70 2.88
N GLU A 148 -3.58 -2.21 1.64
CA GLU A 148 -4.83 -2.79 1.12
C GLU A 148 -5.25 -4.02 1.92
N ASN A 149 -4.32 -4.89 2.27
CA ASN A 149 -4.56 -6.06 3.11
C ASN A 149 -5.04 -5.66 4.52
N LEU A 150 -4.43 -4.65 5.13
CA LEU A 150 -4.85 -4.13 6.43
C LEU A 150 -6.26 -3.53 6.36
N ALA A 151 -6.53 -2.66 5.39
CA ALA A 151 -7.86 -2.07 5.19
C ALA A 151 -8.94 -3.15 4.94
N ARG A 152 -8.58 -4.22 4.22
CA ARG A 152 -9.44 -5.37 4.00
C ARG A 152 -9.69 -6.14 5.30
N ALA A 153 -8.65 -6.40 6.08
CA ALA A 153 -8.76 -7.11 7.36
C ALA A 153 -9.63 -6.33 8.35
N GLU A 154 -9.43 -5.02 8.48
CA GLU A 154 -10.25 -4.14 9.32
C GLU A 154 -11.73 -4.18 8.92
N LEU A 155 -12.02 -4.12 7.61
CA LEU A 155 -13.40 -4.20 7.12
C LEU A 155 -14.03 -5.57 7.44
N ILE A 156 -13.30 -6.66 7.23
CA ILE A 156 -13.78 -8.01 7.55
C ILE A 156 -14.05 -8.14 9.05
N GLN A 157 -13.15 -7.64 9.89
CA GLN A 157 -13.32 -7.64 11.34
C GLN A 157 -14.56 -6.85 11.76
N ALA A 158 -14.77 -5.66 11.20
CA ALA A 158 -15.95 -4.83 11.48
C ALA A 158 -17.27 -5.48 11.01
N LEU A 159 -17.24 -6.24 9.92
CA LEU A 159 -18.39 -7.01 9.43
C LEU A 159 -18.69 -8.21 10.34
N ASN A 160 -17.65 -8.91 10.80
CA ASN A 160 -17.76 -10.09 11.67
C ASN A 160 -18.11 -9.73 13.13
N TRP A 161 -17.91 -8.47 13.53
CA TRP A 161 -18.34 -7.98 14.85
C TRP A 161 -19.87 -8.12 14.99
N ARG A 162 -20.29 -9.14 15.74
CA ARG A 162 -21.64 -9.21 16.31
C ARG A 162 -21.59 -8.47 17.64
N GLY A 163 -22.35 -7.37 17.72
CA GLY A 163 -22.50 -6.59 18.96
C GLY A 163 -23.19 -7.37 20.06
#